data_AF-A0A1M6C0L0-F1
#
_entry.id   AF-A0A1M6C0L0-F1
#
_cell.length_a   1.000
_cell.length_b   1.000
_cell.length_c   1.000
_cell.angle_alpha   90.00
_cell.angle_beta   90.00
_cell.angle_gamma   90.00
#
_symmetry.space_group_name_H-M   'P 1'
#
loop_
_entity.id
_entity.type
_entity.pdbx_description
1 polymer ?
#
loop_
_entity_poly.entity_id
_entity_poly.type
_entity_poly.pdbx_seq_one_letter_code
_entity_poly.pdbx_strand_id
1 'polypeptide(L)'
;MSADAIPSTRLRAPLQKQLNSISSDCTQCGLCVRECAFLEKYGDPKKMADNYSADSSFHLGLAFECSLCGLCAAVCPHQLNPETMFLEMRRETVDRGAADYPEHKGLLNYERRGTSKSYSWYSLPADCDTIFFPGCALTGSRPQQTLKTFELLQQRLPTIGIVLDCCTKPSHDLGREDYFYAMFGEMKAYLQQQGIKTVLVACPNCYQVFTEYAPDFRTLTVYEQLAEMNLPAVEMAESTKINIHDPCVARFSVGMQDAVRDLARKQGLTIEESKHHRQTTLCCGEGGAVGAMAPELAKSWTEKRASESTDRTLTYCAACSHKLSDHRPTSHILDMVLEPAAALNDKSKVSKAPMTYWNRIKVKRQIQKQHHAAVTRERTFTADNASNSGAWGKVALLALVVAAIVAVRTTGAMEYLEQERLRELIAGYGLIAPLVYMAIFCLAPVLLLPGLPIGIAGAILFGPIWGVIYTITSATVGAGLAFLVSRYLARDWIESKLNSPRWRQLDEKVELHGWKMVAFTRLIPLFPFNLLNYAFGLTKVKFSHYLVASFIFMLPGTIAFITFSSSLLELIRGEISPTFLTGFALMLLMSALPLIHRRYQSSKQKIRTTTRT
;
A
#
# COMPACT_ATOMS: atom_id res chain seq x y z
N MET A 1 -28.94 0.07 -14.84
CA MET A 1 -29.97 1.03 -14.40
C MET A 1 -29.22 2.21 -13.80
N SER A 2 -29.48 3.42 -14.29
CA SER A 2 -28.75 4.64 -13.93
C SER A 2 -28.83 4.87 -12.43
N ALA A 3 -27.67 5.00 -11.79
CA ALA A 3 -27.56 5.42 -10.40
C ALA A 3 -28.07 6.87 -10.31
N ASP A 4 -29.30 7.05 -9.84
CA ASP A 4 -29.76 8.35 -9.40
C ASP A 4 -28.83 8.79 -8.26
N ALA A 5 -28.06 9.85 -8.51
CA ALA A 5 -27.14 10.41 -7.54
C ALA A 5 -27.91 10.75 -6.27
N ILE A 6 -27.54 10.10 -5.16
CA ILE A 6 -28.08 10.39 -3.84
C ILE A 6 -27.93 11.91 -3.60
N PRO A 7 -29.01 12.66 -3.33
CA PRO A 7 -28.91 14.08 -3.03
C PRO A 7 -27.89 14.29 -1.91
N SER A 8 -27.04 15.33 -2.02
CA SER A 8 -25.94 15.59 -1.07
C SER A 8 -26.38 15.58 0.40
N THR A 9 -27.65 15.87 0.67
CA THR A 9 -28.27 15.98 1.99
C THR A 9 -28.76 14.67 2.63
N ARG A 10 -28.78 13.53 1.93
CA ARG A 10 -29.30 12.26 2.49
C ARG A 10 -28.20 11.21 2.61
N LEU A 11 -28.03 10.69 3.83
CA LEU A 11 -27.15 9.55 4.10
C LEU A 11 -27.83 8.22 3.74
N ARG A 12 -27.05 7.18 3.43
CA ARG A 12 -27.54 5.79 3.37
C ARG A 12 -28.27 5.45 4.67
N ALA A 13 -29.47 4.85 4.55
CA ALA A 13 -30.28 4.50 5.71
C ALA A 13 -29.54 3.60 6.74
N PRO A 14 -28.74 2.60 6.32
CA PRO A 14 -27.90 1.84 7.25
C PRO A 14 -26.89 2.71 8.00
N LEU A 15 -26.21 3.64 7.32
CA LEU A 15 -25.27 4.55 7.96
C LEU A 15 -25.97 5.46 8.97
N GLN A 16 -27.08 6.09 8.60
CA GLN A 16 -27.86 6.95 9.49
C GLN A 16 -28.29 6.19 10.75
N LYS A 17 -28.72 4.93 10.62
CA LYS A 17 -29.08 4.08 11.76
C LYS A 17 -27.90 3.87 12.71
N GLN A 18 -26.71 3.57 12.18
CA GLN A 18 -25.51 3.36 13.00
C GLN A 18 -25.05 4.65 13.69
N LEU A 19 -25.06 5.78 12.97
CA LEU A 19 -24.72 7.08 13.53
C LEU A 19 -25.67 7.45 14.69
N ASN A 20 -26.98 7.28 14.48
CA ASN A 20 -27.98 7.59 15.50
C ASN A 20 -27.81 6.71 16.75
N SER A 21 -27.63 5.39 16.58
CA SER A 21 -27.45 4.48 17.71
C SER A 21 -26.18 4.82 18.51
N ILE A 22 -25.07 5.11 17.85
CA ILE A 22 -23.83 5.47 18.56
C ILE A 22 -23.95 6.85 19.21
N SER A 23 -24.60 7.82 18.55
CA SER A 23 -24.86 9.16 19.09
C SER A 23 -25.72 9.11 20.36
N SER A 24 -26.84 8.37 20.33
CA SER A 24 -27.78 8.30 21.45
C SER A 24 -27.23 7.49 22.61
N ASP A 25 -26.67 6.31 22.33
CA ASP A 25 -26.49 5.27 23.35
C ASP A 25 -25.07 5.24 23.93
N CYS A 26 -24.09 5.86 23.25
CA CYS A 26 -22.72 5.86 23.73
C CYS A 26 -22.56 6.80 24.94
N THR A 27 -22.07 6.23 26.05
CA THR A 27 -21.79 6.93 27.31
C THR A 27 -20.42 7.59 27.38
N GLN A 28 -19.62 7.48 26.31
CA GLN A 28 -18.24 8.01 26.24
C GLN A 28 -17.31 7.50 27.36
N CYS A 29 -17.52 6.27 27.84
CA CYS A 29 -16.71 5.65 28.89
C CYS A 29 -15.23 5.41 28.53
N GLY A 30 -14.84 5.59 27.25
CA GLY A 30 -13.46 5.53 26.79
C GLY A 30 -12.80 4.13 26.77
N LEU A 31 -13.54 3.04 27.05
CA LEU A 31 -12.99 1.68 27.01
C LEU A 31 -12.47 1.30 25.62
N CYS A 32 -13.28 1.51 24.57
CA CYS A 32 -12.86 1.24 23.19
C CYS A 32 -11.71 2.13 22.72
N VAL A 33 -11.63 3.37 23.23
CA VAL A 33 -10.55 4.31 22.92
C VAL A 33 -9.23 3.79 23.49
N ARG A 34 -9.18 3.40 24.77
CA ARG A 34 -7.96 2.91 25.44
C ARG A 34 -7.33 1.68 24.80
N GLU A 35 -8.11 0.82 24.16
CA GLU A 35 -7.62 -0.43 23.58
C GLU A 35 -7.36 -0.34 22.06
N CYS A 36 -7.74 0.77 21.40
CA CYS A 36 -7.74 0.87 19.94
C CYS A 36 -6.82 1.97 19.41
N ALA A 37 -5.74 1.60 18.72
CA ALA A 37 -4.79 2.57 18.15
C ALA A 37 -5.44 3.59 17.20
N PHE A 38 -6.50 3.19 16.48
CA PHE A 38 -7.25 4.10 15.61
C PHE A 38 -8.09 5.12 16.42
N LEU A 39 -8.79 4.67 17.47
CA LEU A 39 -9.61 5.55 18.29
C LEU A 39 -8.75 6.42 19.24
N GLU A 40 -7.58 5.95 19.68
CA GLU A 40 -6.59 6.80 20.38
C GLU A 40 -6.16 7.98 19.52
N LYS A 41 -6.00 7.78 18.20
CA LYS A 41 -5.61 8.83 17.24
C LYS A 41 -6.75 9.81 16.96
N TYR A 42 -7.98 9.31 16.79
CA TYR A 42 -9.09 10.10 16.24
C TYR A 42 -10.19 10.51 17.24
N GLY A 43 -10.22 9.91 18.43
CA GLY A 43 -11.18 10.24 19.49
C GLY A 43 -12.32 9.23 19.62
N ASP A 44 -13.34 9.62 20.39
CA ASP A 44 -14.44 8.74 20.77
C ASP A 44 -15.48 8.54 19.65
N PRO A 45 -16.05 7.33 19.50
CA PRO A 45 -17.04 7.05 18.46
C PRO A 45 -18.29 7.94 18.49
N LYS A 46 -18.69 8.45 19.66
CA LYS A 46 -19.87 9.33 19.77
C LYS A 46 -19.62 10.66 19.08
N LYS A 47 -18.51 11.34 19.38
CA LYS A 47 -18.15 12.58 18.67
C LYS A 47 -17.97 12.37 17.17
N MET A 48 -17.44 11.21 16.76
CA MET A 48 -17.32 10.89 15.34
C MET A 48 -18.70 10.74 14.68
N ALA A 49 -19.67 10.14 15.38
CA ALA A 49 -21.03 10.01 14.91
C ALA A 49 -21.77 11.37 14.87
N ASP A 50 -21.69 12.14 15.96
CA ASP A 50 -22.36 13.44 16.10
C ASP A 50 -21.89 14.47 15.07
N ASN A 51 -20.60 14.43 14.71
CA ASN A 51 -19.99 15.38 13.78
C ASN A 51 -19.89 14.84 12.35
N TYR A 52 -20.39 13.64 12.06
CA TYR A 52 -20.26 13.05 10.74
C TYR A 52 -20.92 13.95 9.69
N SER A 53 -20.19 14.21 8.61
CA SER A 53 -20.67 14.96 7.45
C SER A 53 -20.12 14.30 6.21
N ALA A 54 -21.00 13.94 5.29
CA ALA A 54 -20.64 13.31 4.04
C ALA A 54 -20.10 14.30 2.98
N ASP A 55 -20.14 15.60 3.27
CA ASP A 55 -19.47 16.64 2.47
C ASP A 55 -18.00 16.84 2.91
N SER A 56 -17.64 16.31 4.09
CA SER A 56 -16.28 16.38 4.61
C SER A 56 -15.41 15.29 3.99
N SER A 57 -14.44 15.71 3.16
CA SER A 57 -13.43 14.81 2.60
C SER A 57 -12.65 14.06 3.68
N PHE A 58 -12.46 14.67 4.86
CA PHE A 58 -11.87 14.03 6.04
C PHE A 58 -12.72 12.84 6.50
N HIS A 59 -14.02 13.01 6.73
CA HIS A 59 -14.88 11.92 7.20
C HIS A 59 -15.00 10.78 6.19
N LEU A 60 -15.04 11.10 4.89
CA LEU A 60 -15.04 10.11 3.81
C LEU A 60 -13.75 9.26 3.77
N GLY A 61 -12.59 9.87 4.09
CA GLY A 61 -11.31 9.16 4.13
C GLY A 61 -11.05 8.39 5.43
N LEU A 62 -11.50 8.93 6.55
CA LEU A 62 -11.17 8.48 7.90
C LEU A 62 -11.50 7.01 8.15
N ALA A 63 -12.66 6.54 7.69
CA ALA A 63 -13.10 5.17 7.92
C ALA A 63 -12.17 4.12 7.27
N PHE A 64 -11.41 4.49 6.23
CA PHE A 64 -10.44 3.61 5.57
C PHE A 64 -9.15 3.39 6.38
N GLU A 65 -8.91 4.20 7.43
CA GLU A 65 -7.83 3.96 8.39
C GLU A 65 -8.23 3.04 9.56
N CYS A 66 -9.53 2.73 9.71
CA CYS A 66 -10.00 1.73 10.68
C CYS A 66 -9.62 0.31 10.24
N SER A 67 -9.30 -0.59 11.17
CA SER A 67 -8.95 -1.97 10.83
C SER A 67 -10.14 -2.92 10.69
N LEU A 68 -11.37 -2.44 10.96
CA LEU A 68 -12.59 -3.26 11.00
C LEU A 68 -12.40 -4.58 11.78
N CYS A 69 -11.79 -4.48 12.97
CA CYS A 69 -11.39 -5.66 13.75
C CYS A 69 -12.40 -6.04 14.85
N GLY A 70 -13.45 -5.24 15.06
CA GLY A 70 -14.49 -5.47 16.05
C GLY A 70 -14.08 -5.38 17.53
N LEU A 71 -12.84 -4.98 17.84
CA LEU A 71 -12.40 -4.86 19.24
C LEU A 71 -13.26 -3.85 20.01
N CYS A 72 -13.61 -2.73 19.38
CA CYS A 72 -14.46 -1.70 19.96
C CYS A 72 -15.85 -2.23 20.34
N ALA A 73 -16.42 -3.15 19.55
CA ALA A 73 -17.69 -3.78 19.85
C ALA A 73 -17.56 -4.77 21.02
N ALA A 74 -16.49 -5.56 21.03
CA ALA A 74 -16.26 -6.57 22.07
C ALA A 74 -16.03 -5.98 23.47
N VAL A 75 -15.42 -4.79 23.56
CA VAL A 75 -15.15 -4.13 24.86
C VAL A 75 -16.24 -3.12 25.26
N CYS A 76 -17.29 -2.94 24.45
CA CYS A 76 -18.34 -1.96 24.74
C CYS A 76 -19.34 -2.52 25.77
N PRO A 77 -19.51 -1.89 26.94
CA PRO A 77 -20.47 -2.36 27.95
C PRO A 77 -21.93 -2.18 27.51
N HIS A 78 -22.19 -1.32 26.52
CA HIS A 78 -23.51 -1.08 25.95
C HIS A 78 -23.76 -1.83 24.65
N GLN A 79 -22.88 -2.77 24.28
CA GLN A 79 -23.01 -3.59 23.06
C GLN A 79 -23.15 -2.79 21.76
N LEU A 80 -22.62 -1.56 21.73
CA LEU A 80 -22.55 -0.75 20.53
C LEU A 80 -21.48 -1.28 19.58
N ASN A 81 -21.71 -1.13 18.28
CA ASN A 81 -20.82 -1.67 17.26
C ASN A 81 -20.23 -0.57 16.34
N PRO A 82 -19.17 0.14 16.79
CA PRO A 82 -18.50 1.12 15.94
C PRO A 82 -17.87 0.53 14.67
N GLU A 83 -17.51 -0.76 14.64
CA GLU A 83 -17.02 -1.41 13.41
C GLU A 83 -18.06 -1.32 12.28
N THR A 84 -19.33 -1.61 12.58
CA THR A 84 -20.42 -1.53 11.58
C THR A 84 -20.62 -0.09 11.11
N MET A 85 -20.54 0.89 12.02
CA MET A 85 -20.56 2.31 11.63
C MET A 85 -19.44 2.64 10.64
N PHE A 86 -18.19 2.24 10.91
CA PHE A 86 -17.08 2.51 10.00
C PHE A 86 -17.20 1.77 8.67
N LEU A 87 -17.75 0.56 8.65
CA LEU A 87 -18.04 -0.15 7.40
C LEU A 87 -19.09 0.62 6.55
N GLU A 88 -20.16 1.10 7.17
CA GLU A 88 -21.17 1.91 6.47
C GLU A 88 -20.62 3.26 6.01
N MET A 89 -19.71 3.88 6.76
CA MET A 89 -19.00 5.08 6.29
C MET A 89 -18.17 4.81 5.02
N ARG A 90 -17.54 3.63 4.92
CA ARG A 90 -16.82 3.23 3.69
C ARG A 90 -17.78 3.04 2.52
N ARG A 91 -18.92 2.39 2.75
CA ARG A 91 -19.96 2.18 1.73
C ARG A 91 -20.54 3.51 1.23
N GLU A 92 -20.87 4.43 2.13
CA GLU A 92 -21.27 5.80 1.79
C GLU A 92 -20.22 6.51 0.92
N THR A 93 -18.94 6.34 1.25
CA THR A 93 -17.84 6.93 0.47
C THR A 93 -17.74 6.33 -0.93
N VAL A 94 -17.99 5.03 -1.08
CA VAL A 94 -18.01 4.35 -2.38
C VAL A 94 -19.20 4.83 -3.22
N ASP A 95 -20.41 4.90 -2.65
CA ASP A 95 -21.63 5.36 -3.34
C ASP A 95 -21.50 6.80 -3.85
N ARG A 96 -20.78 7.64 -3.10
CA ARG A 96 -20.47 9.02 -3.49
C ARG A 96 -19.35 9.15 -4.53
N GLY A 97 -18.75 8.03 -4.95
CA GLY A 97 -17.64 8.03 -5.90
C GLY A 97 -16.33 8.59 -5.34
N ALA A 98 -16.20 8.71 -4.02
CA ALA A 98 -15.06 9.31 -3.33
C ALA A 98 -14.02 8.28 -2.83
N ALA A 99 -14.20 7.00 -3.18
CA ALA A 99 -13.36 5.89 -2.71
C ALA A 99 -12.26 5.41 -3.70
N ASP A 100 -11.94 6.20 -4.74
CA ASP A 100 -10.86 5.86 -5.69
C ASP A 100 -9.48 6.12 -5.08
N TYR A 101 -9.02 5.19 -4.25
CA TYR A 101 -7.71 5.23 -3.61
C TYR A 101 -6.69 4.38 -4.38
N PRO A 102 -5.64 4.97 -4.97
CA PRO A 102 -4.59 4.23 -5.67
C PRO A 102 -3.91 3.15 -4.82
N GLU A 103 -3.84 3.37 -3.51
CA GLU A 103 -3.27 2.46 -2.52
C GLU A 103 -4.01 1.11 -2.48
N HIS A 104 -5.30 1.08 -2.81
CA HIS A 104 -6.08 -0.15 -2.88
C HIS A 104 -5.86 -0.97 -4.15
N LYS A 105 -5.20 -0.42 -5.19
CA LYS A 105 -5.03 -1.10 -6.49
C LYS A 105 -4.36 -2.47 -6.36
N GLY A 106 -3.38 -2.61 -5.48
CA GLY A 106 -2.71 -3.90 -5.24
C GLY A 106 -3.68 -4.97 -4.76
N LEU A 107 -4.51 -4.61 -3.78
CA LEU A 107 -5.51 -5.49 -3.17
C LEU A 107 -6.67 -5.81 -4.13
N LEU A 108 -7.20 -4.80 -4.83
CA LEU A 108 -8.25 -4.99 -5.83
C LEU A 108 -7.78 -5.85 -7.01
N ASN A 109 -6.53 -5.68 -7.46
CA ASN A 109 -5.96 -6.54 -8.50
C ASN A 109 -5.76 -7.99 -8.02
N TYR A 110 -5.38 -8.18 -6.75
CA TYR A 110 -5.27 -9.51 -6.15
C TYR A 110 -6.63 -10.22 -6.14
N GLU A 111 -7.69 -9.52 -5.73
CA GLU A 111 -9.07 -10.04 -5.74
C GLU A 111 -9.57 -10.32 -7.16
N ARG A 112 -9.38 -9.38 -8.09
CA ARG A 112 -9.77 -9.54 -9.51
C ARG A 112 -9.10 -10.76 -10.14
N ARG A 113 -7.80 -10.94 -9.92
CA ARG A 113 -7.12 -12.17 -10.36
C ARG A 113 -7.71 -13.38 -9.66
N GLY A 114 -7.95 -13.27 -8.36
CA GLY A 114 -8.43 -14.37 -7.55
C GLY A 114 -9.82 -14.89 -7.91
N THR A 115 -10.68 -14.05 -8.50
CA THR A 115 -12.01 -14.39 -9.02
C THR A 115 -12.02 -14.71 -10.52
N SER A 116 -10.88 -14.59 -11.21
CA SER A 116 -10.80 -14.83 -12.65
C SER A 116 -10.80 -16.32 -13.02
N LYS A 117 -11.13 -16.61 -14.28
CA LYS A 117 -11.07 -17.95 -14.88
C LYS A 117 -9.73 -18.66 -14.62
N SER A 118 -8.61 -17.95 -14.70
CA SER A 118 -7.28 -18.56 -14.55
C SER A 118 -6.97 -19.05 -13.12
N TYR A 119 -7.61 -18.47 -12.10
CA TYR A 119 -7.33 -18.78 -10.69
C TYR A 119 -8.49 -19.48 -9.98
N SER A 120 -9.67 -19.51 -10.59
CA SER A 120 -10.84 -20.21 -10.07
C SER A 120 -10.93 -21.65 -10.60
N TRP A 121 -11.36 -22.58 -9.75
CA TRP A 121 -11.67 -23.95 -10.13
C TRP A 121 -12.61 -24.61 -9.12
N TYR A 122 -13.67 -25.22 -9.63
CA TYR A 122 -14.68 -25.93 -8.86
C TYR A 122 -14.60 -27.38 -9.29
N SER A 123 -14.46 -28.29 -8.33
CA SER A 123 -14.35 -29.71 -8.56
C SER A 123 -15.28 -30.42 -7.60
N LEU A 124 -16.46 -30.82 -8.09
CA LEU A 124 -17.53 -31.42 -7.30
C LEU A 124 -17.72 -32.90 -7.73
N PRO A 125 -17.38 -33.87 -6.87
CA PRO A 125 -17.71 -35.29 -7.10
C PRO A 125 -19.22 -35.54 -7.22
N ALA A 126 -19.60 -36.74 -7.66
CA ALA A 126 -20.99 -37.18 -7.56
C ALA A 126 -21.42 -37.19 -6.08
N ASP A 127 -22.68 -36.86 -5.82
CA ASP A 127 -23.27 -36.80 -4.47
C ASP A 127 -22.54 -35.87 -3.48
N CYS A 128 -21.86 -34.85 -4.00
CA CYS A 128 -21.16 -33.84 -3.22
C CYS A 128 -22.16 -32.82 -2.62
N ASP A 129 -22.34 -32.82 -1.30
CA ASP A 129 -23.09 -31.79 -0.56
C ASP A 129 -22.19 -30.88 0.30
N THR A 130 -20.89 -31.20 0.37
CA THR A 130 -19.92 -30.53 1.23
C THR A 130 -18.70 -30.15 0.42
N ILE A 131 -18.24 -28.89 0.54
CA ILE A 131 -17.04 -28.41 -0.16
C ILE A 131 -15.95 -27.95 0.81
N PHE A 132 -14.71 -28.11 0.39
CA PHE A 132 -13.56 -27.42 0.97
C PHE A 132 -13.26 -26.12 0.21
N PHE A 133 -13.32 -25.00 0.93
CA PHE A 133 -12.96 -23.66 0.45
C PHE A 133 -11.71 -23.16 1.19
N PRO A 134 -10.48 -23.40 0.66
CA PRO A 134 -9.24 -23.05 1.35
C PRO A 134 -9.02 -21.54 1.49
N GLY A 135 -9.64 -20.75 0.61
CA GLY A 135 -9.40 -19.32 0.50
C GLY A 135 -8.16 -18.98 -0.33
N CYS A 136 -8.22 -17.84 -1.01
CA CYS A 136 -7.23 -17.43 -2.00
C CYS A 136 -5.78 -17.27 -1.49
N ALA A 137 -5.59 -16.75 -0.27
CA ALA A 137 -4.27 -16.47 0.28
C ALA A 137 -3.55 -17.74 0.76
N LEU A 138 -4.28 -18.69 1.37
CA LEU A 138 -3.71 -19.93 1.86
C LEU A 138 -3.20 -20.79 0.70
N THR A 139 -4.01 -20.95 -0.36
CA THR A 139 -3.63 -21.70 -1.56
C THR A 139 -2.34 -21.18 -2.22
N GLY A 140 -2.12 -19.86 -2.19
CA GLY A 140 -0.91 -19.26 -2.76
C GLY A 140 0.31 -19.33 -1.85
N SER A 141 0.13 -19.04 -0.55
CA SER A 141 1.24 -19.01 0.42
C SER A 141 1.69 -20.39 0.86
N ARG A 142 0.76 -21.35 0.94
CA ARG A 142 0.93 -22.70 1.49
C ARG A 142 0.24 -23.76 0.61
N PRO A 143 0.72 -23.96 -0.63
CA PRO A 143 0.09 -24.86 -1.58
C PRO A 143 0.12 -26.32 -1.11
N GLN A 144 1.22 -26.77 -0.48
CA GLN A 144 1.31 -28.15 0.04
C GLN A 144 0.33 -28.38 1.18
N GLN A 145 0.26 -27.48 2.16
CA GLN A 145 -0.70 -27.59 3.28
C GLN A 145 -2.13 -27.60 2.75
N THR A 146 -2.46 -26.78 1.74
CA THR A 146 -3.78 -26.77 1.11
C THR A 146 -4.16 -28.14 0.53
N LEU A 147 -3.25 -28.77 -0.23
CA LEU A 147 -3.47 -30.07 -0.85
C LEU A 147 -3.57 -31.19 0.20
N LYS A 148 -2.63 -31.24 1.15
CA LYS A 148 -2.63 -32.21 2.25
C LYS A 148 -3.89 -32.11 3.12
N THR A 149 -4.38 -30.90 3.40
CA THR A 149 -5.65 -30.72 4.11
C THR A 149 -6.81 -31.29 3.31
N PHE A 150 -6.86 -31.07 2.00
CA PHE A 150 -7.90 -31.64 1.16
C PHE A 150 -7.87 -33.18 1.16
N GLU A 151 -6.69 -33.78 1.02
CA GLU A 151 -6.49 -35.23 1.08
C GLU A 151 -6.95 -35.83 2.43
N LEU A 152 -6.64 -35.16 3.55
CA LEU A 152 -7.11 -35.59 4.88
C LEU A 152 -8.63 -35.49 5.02
N LEU A 153 -9.23 -34.41 4.51
CA LEU A 153 -10.70 -34.27 4.53
C LEU A 153 -11.38 -35.36 3.71
N GLN A 154 -10.80 -35.77 2.58
CA GLN A 154 -11.32 -36.87 1.75
C GLN A 154 -11.36 -38.22 2.47
N GLN A 155 -10.47 -38.47 3.44
CA GLN A 155 -10.48 -39.71 4.22
C GLN A 155 -11.74 -39.83 5.09
N ARG A 156 -12.30 -38.71 5.54
CA ARG A 156 -13.52 -38.66 6.36
C ARG A 156 -14.78 -38.36 5.57
N LEU A 157 -14.64 -37.58 4.50
CA LEU A 157 -15.72 -37.13 3.62
C LEU A 157 -15.39 -37.52 2.18
N PRO A 158 -15.63 -38.78 1.76
CA PRO A 158 -15.18 -39.27 0.45
C PRO A 158 -15.73 -38.49 -0.75
N THR A 159 -16.91 -37.89 -0.63
CA THR A 159 -17.57 -37.10 -1.69
C THR A 159 -17.31 -35.59 -1.58
N ILE A 160 -16.39 -35.14 -0.72
CA ILE A 160 -16.10 -33.72 -0.55
C ILE A 160 -15.55 -33.08 -1.84
N GLY A 161 -16.16 -31.97 -2.25
CA GLY A 161 -15.67 -31.14 -3.35
C GLY A 161 -14.60 -30.14 -2.91
N ILE A 162 -13.91 -29.53 -3.86
CA ILE A 162 -13.00 -28.41 -3.59
C ILE A 162 -13.34 -27.23 -4.49
N VAL A 163 -13.37 -26.03 -3.90
CA VAL A 163 -13.60 -24.77 -4.60
C VAL A 163 -12.43 -23.83 -4.35
N LEU A 164 -11.60 -23.67 -5.37
CA LEU A 164 -10.54 -22.68 -5.41
C LEU A 164 -11.15 -21.38 -5.95
N ASP A 165 -11.47 -20.42 -5.08
CA ASP A 165 -11.95 -19.09 -5.47
C ASP A 165 -11.63 -18.04 -4.39
N CYS A 166 -12.05 -16.80 -4.60
CA CYS A 166 -12.01 -15.71 -3.63
C CYS A 166 -13.41 -15.40 -3.11
N CYS A 167 -13.55 -15.28 -1.78
CA CYS A 167 -14.81 -14.86 -1.13
C CYS A 167 -15.10 -13.36 -1.25
N THR A 168 -14.25 -12.61 -1.95
CA THR A 168 -14.37 -11.14 -2.14
C THR A 168 -14.43 -10.30 -0.86
N LYS A 169 -13.84 -10.81 0.24
CA LYS A 169 -13.65 -10.04 1.49
C LYS A 169 -12.95 -8.69 1.27
N PRO A 170 -11.94 -8.55 0.40
CA PRO A 170 -11.33 -7.25 0.15
C PRO A 170 -12.34 -6.19 -0.33
N SER A 171 -13.19 -6.49 -1.32
CA SER A 171 -14.22 -5.56 -1.78
C SER A 171 -15.26 -5.28 -0.71
N HIS A 172 -15.66 -6.28 0.08
CA HIS A 172 -16.51 -6.08 1.25
C HIS A 172 -15.91 -5.03 2.20
N ASP A 173 -14.67 -5.23 2.64
CA ASP A 173 -14.02 -4.37 3.63
C ASP A 173 -13.71 -2.98 3.09
N LEU A 174 -13.52 -2.84 1.77
CA LEU A 174 -13.36 -1.55 1.11
C LEU A 174 -14.69 -0.83 0.84
N GLY A 175 -15.82 -1.38 1.28
CA GLY A 175 -17.15 -0.78 1.10
C GLY A 175 -17.72 -0.92 -0.31
N ARG A 176 -17.12 -1.73 -1.20
CA ARG A 176 -17.62 -2.01 -2.56
C ARG A 176 -18.78 -3.00 -2.51
N GLU A 177 -19.87 -2.58 -1.87
CA GLU A 177 -21.00 -3.42 -1.51
C GLU A 177 -21.65 -4.10 -2.72
N ASP A 178 -22.00 -3.34 -3.77
CA ASP A 178 -22.63 -3.88 -4.98
C ASP A 178 -21.74 -4.93 -5.66
N TYR A 179 -20.43 -4.65 -5.76
CA TYR A 179 -19.47 -5.58 -6.34
C TYR A 179 -19.36 -6.87 -5.50
N PHE A 180 -19.31 -6.73 -4.17
CA PHE A 180 -19.27 -7.86 -3.26
C PHE A 180 -20.51 -8.74 -3.41
N TYR A 181 -21.72 -8.16 -3.33
CA TYR A 181 -22.96 -8.94 -3.47
C TYR A 181 -23.11 -9.58 -4.85
N ALA A 182 -22.72 -8.89 -5.92
CA ALA A 182 -22.75 -9.46 -7.26
C ALA A 182 -21.79 -10.65 -7.39
N MET A 183 -20.53 -10.49 -6.99
CA MET A 183 -19.52 -11.54 -7.15
C MET A 183 -19.71 -12.71 -6.19
N PHE A 184 -19.96 -12.44 -4.91
CA PHE A 184 -20.19 -13.48 -3.91
C PHE A 184 -21.56 -14.14 -4.10
N GLY A 185 -22.59 -13.36 -4.40
CA GLY A 185 -23.95 -13.86 -4.65
C GLY A 185 -24.01 -14.80 -5.84
N GLU A 186 -23.29 -14.51 -6.93
CA GLU A 186 -23.15 -15.43 -8.07
C GLU A 186 -22.53 -16.77 -7.65
N MET A 187 -21.47 -16.73 -6.82
CA MET A 187 -20.87 -17.94 -6.25
C MET A 187 -21.89 -18.75 -5.47
N LYS A 188 -22.60 -18.06 -4.57
CA LYS A 188 -23.54 -18.64 -3.63
C LYS A 188 -24.64 -19.35 -4.39
N ALA A 189 -25.28 -18.64 -5.32
CA ALA A 189 -26.36 -19.16 -6.14
C ALA A 189 -25.93 -20.40 -6.92
N TYR A 190 -24.74 -20.40 -7.52
CA TYR A 190 -24.22 -21.57 -8.22
C TYR A 190 -24.03 -22.77 -7.28
N LEU A 191 -23.39 -22.58 -6.12
CA LEU A 191 -23.17 -23.66 -5.16
C LEU A 191 -24.50 -24.21 -4.62
N GLN A 192 -25.50 -23.35 -4.39
CA GLN A 192 -26.85 -23.76 -4.00
C GLN A 192 -27.51 -24.60 -5.10
N GLN A 193 -27.39 -24.19 -6.36
CA GLN A 193 -27.93 -24.94 -7.50
C GLN A 193 -27.28 -26.33 -7.65
N GLN A 194 -26.00 -26.48 -7.27
CA GLN A 194 -25.31 -27.76 -7.24
C GLN A 194 -25.65 -28.62 -6.00
N GLY A 195 -26.56 -28.16 -5.13
CA GLY A 195 -26.98 -28.93 -3.95
C GLY A 195 -26.00 -28.89 -2.77
N ILE A 196 -25.03 -27.97 -2.77
CA ILE A 196 -24.11 -27.82 -1.65
C ILE A 196 -24.87 -27.33 -0.41
N LYS A 197 -24.62 -27.96 0.73
CA LYS A 197 -25.21 -27.65 2.04
C LYS A 197 -24.16 -27.18 3.04
N THR A 198 -22.95 -27.73 2.99
CA THR A 198 -21.89 -27.45 3.96
C THR A 198 -20.64 -26.87 3.28
N VAL A 199 -20.07 -25.83 3.88
CA VAL A 199 -18.82 -25.21 3.41
C VAL A 199 -17.78 -25.30 4.52
N LEU A 200 -16.72 -26.09 4.29
CA LEU A 200 -15.56 -26.16 5.15
C LEU A 200 -14.53 -25.12 4.73
N VAL A 201 -14.24 -24.15 5.58
CA VAL A 201 -13.27 -23.08 5.28
C VAL A 201 -11.98 -23.24 6.07
N ALA A 202 -10.83 -22.93 5.45
CA ALA A 202 -9.56 -22.79 6.18
C ALA A 202 -9.23 -21.33 6.52
N CYS A 203 -9.83 -20.38 5.83
CA CYS A 203 -9.56 -18.96 6.04
C CYS A 203 -10.63 -18.33 6.94
N PRO A 204 -10.26 -17.72 8.09
CA PRO A 204 -11.21 -17.04 8.98
C PRO A 204 -11.98 -15.89 8.30
N ASN A 205 -11.37 -15.23 7.32
CA ASN A 205 -12.08 -14.22 6.53
C ASN A 205 -13.17 -14.83 5.65
N CYS A 206 -12.94 -16.04 5.12
CA CYS A 206 -13.97 -16.77 4.38
C CYS A 206 -15.07 -17.25 5.34
N TYR A 207 -14.71 -17.70 6.55
CA TYR A 207 -15.67 -18.07 7.60
C TYR A 207 -16.63 -16.93 7.91
N GLN A 208 -16.11 -15.71 8.15
CA GLN A 208 -16.94 -14.54 8.38
C GLN A 208 -17.90 -14.30 7.21
N VAL A 209 -17.36 -14.26 5.98
CA VAL A 209 -18.17 -13.98 4.78
C VAL A 209 -19.28 -15.02 4.58
N PHE A 210 -18.97 -16.31 4.67
CA PHE A 210 -19.97 -17.35 4.47
C PHE A 210 -21.02 -17.36 5.59
N THR A 211 -20.62 -17.20 6.85
CA THR A 211 -21.55 -17.17 7.99
C THR A 211 -22.49 -15.97 7.93
N GLU A 212 -22.00 -14.78 7.59
CA GLU A 212 -22.81 -13.55 7.56
C GLU A 212 -23.65 -13.42 6.27
N TYR A 213 -23.10 -13.79 5.11
CA TYR A 213 -23.70 -13.49 3.80
C TYR A 213 -24.21 -14.72 3.04
N ALA A 214 -24.02 -15.92 3.59
CA ALA A 214 -24.58 -17.16 3.07
C ALA A 214 -25.10 -18.08 4.20
N PRO A 215 -26.04 -17.60 5.06
CA PRO A 215 -26.56 -18.37 6.19
C PRO A 215 -27.27 -19.67 5.77
N ASP A 216 -27.66 -19.78 4.49
CA ASP A 216 -28.23 -20.98 3.89
C ASP A 216 -27.25 -22.16 3.88
N PHE A 217 -25.94 -21.91 3.98
CA PHE A 217 -24.92 -22.95 4.13
C PHE A 217 -24.53 -23.15 5.59
N ARG A 218 -24.37 -24.41 5.99
CA ARG A 218 -23.67 -24.74 7.22
C ARG A 218 -22.18 -24.45 7.04
N THR A 219 -21.68 -23.39 7.67
CA THR A 219 -20.27 -22.99 7.57
C THR A 219 -19.50 -23.52 8.77
N LEU A 220 -18.49 -24.36 8.52
CA LEU A 220 -17.59 -24.91 9.54
C LEU A 220 -16.14 -24.66 9.15
N THR A 221 -15.21 -24.75 10.09
CA THR A 221 -13.78 -24.67 9.76
C THR A 221 -13.17 -26.05 9.56
N VAL A 222 -12.10 -26.11 8.76
CA VAL A 222 -11.26 -27.31 8.70
C VAL A 222 -10.61 -27.62 10.04
N TYR A 223 -10.42 -26.63 10.91
CA TYR A 223 -9.80 -26.82 12.22
C TYR A 223 -10.66 -27.68 13.13
N GLU A 224 -11.98 -27.43 13.15
CA GLU A 224 -12.94 -28.27 13.88
C GLU A 224 -12.93 -29.70 13.34
N GLN A 225 -12.89 -29.88 12.02
CA GLN A 225 -12.82 -31.22 11.41
C GLN A 225 -11.53 -31.97 11.73
N LEU A 226 -10.38 -31.27 11.66
CA LEU A 226 -9.07 -31.83 11.97
C LEU A 226 -8.91 -32.11 13.47
N ALA A 227 -9.51 -31.30 14.35
CA ALA A 227 -9.46 -31.50 15.79
C ALA A 227 -10.15 -32.80 16.23
N GLU A 228 -11.12 -33.29 15.46
CA GLU A 228 -11.77 -34.58 15.70
C GLU A 228 -11.01 -35.78 15.09
N MET A 229 -10.00 -35.53 14.24
CA MET A 229 -9.20 -36.59 13.62
C MET A 229 -8.05 -37.05 14.54
N ASN A 230 -7.65 -38.32 14.36
CA ASN A 230 -6.42 -38.86 14.93
C ASN A 230 -5.24 -38.52 14.02
N LEU A 231 -4.63 -37.36 14.28
CA LEU A 231 -3.47 -36.88 13.53
C LEU A 231 -2.18 -37.39 14.19
N PRO A 232 -1.15 -37.74 13.42
CA PRO A 232 0.12 -38.20 13.97
C PRO A 232 0.73 -37.11 14.87
N ALA A 233 0.98 -37.46 16.13
CA ALA A 233 1.70 -36.61 17.07
C ALA A 233 3.21 -36.70 16.78
N VAL A 234 3.92 -35.61 17.02
CA VAL A 234 5.40 -35.63 17.03
C VAL A 234 5.89 -35.82 18.44
N GLU A 235 6.81 -36.77 18.63
CA GLU A 235 7.60 -36.86 19.84
C GLU A 235 8.50 -35.62 19.94
N MET A 236 8.16 -34.73 20.88
CA MET A 236 8.93 -33.51 21.15
C MET A 236 9.78 -33.71 22.41
N ALA A 237 11.06 -33.34 22.33
CA ALA A 237 12.02 -33.50 23.42
C ALA A 237 11.74 -32.56 24.62
N GLU A 238 11.02 -31.45 24.40
CA GLU A 238 10.55 -30.52 25.45
C GLU A 238 9.25 -29.83 25.03
N SER A 239 8.40 -29.48 26.00
CA SER A 239 7.15 -28.73 25.80
C SER A 239 7.46 -27.31 25.29
N THR A 240 7.40 -27.09 23.97
CA THR A 240 7.56 -25.76 23.39
C THR A 240 6.38 -24.86 23.76
N LYS A 241 6.67 -23.72 24.41
CA LYS A 241 5.68 -22.70 24.73
C LYS A 241 5.36 -21.84 23.51
N ILE A 242 4.08 -21.59 23.27
CA ILE A 242 3.60 -20.75 22.16
C ILE A 242 2.48 -19.83 22.62
N ASN A 243 2.37 -18.69 21.97
CA ASN A 243 1.20 -17.82 22.06
C ASN A 243 0.25 -18.06 20.89
N ILE A 244 -1.05 -18.06 21.12
CA ILE A 244 -2.04 -18.13 20.03
C ILE A 244 -2.54 -16.72 19.71
N HIS A 245 -2.41 -16.32 18.45
CA HIS A 245 -3.07 -15.15 17.91
C HIS A 245 -4.35 -15.55 17.17
N ASP A 246 -5.47 -15.29 17.83
CA ASP A 246 -6.80 -15.35 17.22
C ASP A 246 -6.97 -14.19 16.22
N PRO A 247 -7.18 -14.45 14.93
CA PRO A 247 -7.50 -13.43 13.94
C PRO A 247 -8.79 -12.70 14.33
N CYS A 248 -8.84 -11.38 14.13
CA CYS A 248 -9.97 -10.55 14.57
C CYS A 248 -11.35 -11.02 14.06
N VAL A 249 -11.42 -11.57 12.84
CA VAL A 249 -12.67 -12.10 12.26
C VAL A 249 -13.15 -13.42 12.90
N ALA A 250 -12.30 -14.07 13.70
CA ALA A 250 -12.65 -15.28 14.48
C ALA A 250 -13.00 -14.95 15.94
N ARG A 251 -13.07 -13.67 16.32
CA ARG A 251 -13.25 -13.18 17.69
C ARG A 251 -14.41 -13.83 18.44
N PHE A 252 -15.53 -14.05 17.77
CA PHE A 252 -16.74 -14.62 18.34
C PHE A 252 -16.98 -16.09 17.94
N SER A 253 -16.03 -16.72 17.24
CA SER A 253 -16.13 -18.13 16.84
C SER A 253 -15.45 -19.02 17.89
N VAL A 254 -16.17 -19.32 18.97
CA VAL A 254 -15.65 -20.16 20.07
C VAL A 254 -15.22 -21.54 19.57
N GLY A 255 -16.02 -22.18 18.70
CA GLY A 255 -15.68 -23.48 18.12
C GLY A 255 -14.36 -23.48 17.34
N MET A 256 -14.12 -22.46 16.51
CA MET A 256 -12.86 -22.30 15.78
C MET A 256 -11.68 -22.04 16.73
N GLN A 257 -11.87 -21.19 17.74
CA GLN A 257 -10.85 -20.86 18.75
C GLN A 257 -10.44 -22.07 19.58
N ASP A 258 -11.40 -22.91 19.96
CA ASP A 258 -11.17 -24.11 20.76
C ASP A 258 -10.50 -25.19 19.92
N ALA A 259 -10.98 -25.43 18.70
CA ALA A 259 -10.39 -26.41 17.78
C ALA A 259 -8.91 -26.12 17.50
N VAL A 260 -8.52 -24.86 17.32
CA VAL A 260 -7.10 -24.48 17.12
C VAL A 260 -6.25 -24.77 18.36
N ARG A 261 -6.79 -24.50 19.56
CA ARG A 261 -6.08 -24.79 20.83
C ARG A 261 -5.93 -26.29 21.02
N ASP A 262 -6.95 -27.07 20.70
CA ASP A 262 -6.91 -28.52 20.82
C ASP A 262 -5.93 -29.14 19.82
N LEU A 263 -5.90 -28.66 18.58
CA LEU A 263 -4.90 -29.04 17.60
C LEU A 263 -3.47 -28.73 18.09
N ALA A 264 -3.25 -27.54 18.67
CA ALA A 264 -1.95 -27.17 19.22
C ALA A 264 -1.52 -28.09 20.39
N ARG A 265 -2.43 -28.39 21.33
CA ARG A 265 -2.16 -29.29 22.45
C ARG A 265 -1.89 -30.73 22.00
N LYS A 266 -2.63 -31.23 21.00
CA LYS A 266 -2.41 -32.55 20.39
C LYS A 266 -1.02 -32.68 19.75
N GLN A 267 -0.41 -31.57 19.36
CA GLN A 267 0.97 -31.52 18.86
C GLN A 267 2.01 -31.33 19.98
N GLY A 268 1.62 -31.47 21.26
CA GLY A 268 2.54 -31.38 22.40
C GLY A 268 2.94 -29.95 22.78
N LEU A 269 2.23 -28.93 22.28
CA LEU A 269 2.54 -27.53 22.57
C LEU A 269 1.87 -27.06 23.87
N THR A 270 2.60 -26.27 24.64
CA THR A 270 2.04 -25.55 25.79
C THR A 270 1.62 -24.15 25.37
N ILE A 271 0.35 -23.83 25.60
CA ILE A 271 -0.24 -22.55 25.20
C ILE A 271 -0.10 -21.54 26.35
N GLU A 272 0.47 -20.39 26.04
CA GLU A 272 0.55 -19.23 26.93
C GLU A 272 -0.25 -18.08 26.29
N GLU A 273 -1.43 -17.81 26.84
CA GLU A 273 -2.32 -16.78 26.34
C GLU A 273 -1.79 -15.38 26.69
N SER A 274 -1.88 -14.46 25.73
CA SER A 274 -1.58 -13.05 25.98
C SER A 274 -2.69 -12.40 26.79
N LYS A 275 -2.42 -11.22 27.37
CA LYS A 275 -3.45 -10.35 27.98
C LYS A 275 -4.68 -10.22 27.08
N HIS A 276 -4.47 -9.91 25.80
CA HIS A 276 -5.54 -9.92 24.81
C HIS A 276 -5.52 -11.21 24.00
N HIS A 277 -6.58 -12.00 24.15
CA HIS A 277 -6.80 -13.28 23.49
C HIS A 277 -8.31 -13.48 23.22
N ARG A 278 -8.68 -14.42 22.34
CA ARG A 278 -10.09 -14.72 22.02
C ARG A 278 -10.90 -13.46 21.68
N GLN A 279 -11.95 -13.18 22.45
CA GLN A 279 -12.86 -12.05 22.24
C GLN A 279 -12.18 -10.68 22.36
N THR A 280 -11.04 -10.58 23.04
CA THR A 280 -10.31 -9.31 23.21
C THR A 280 -9.05 -9.22 22.35
N THR A 281 -8.78 -10.20 21.48
CA THR A 281 -7.60 -10.21 20.58
C THR A 281 -7.41 -8.88 19.85
N LEU A 282 -6.19 -8.36 19.79
CA LEU A 282 -5.92 -7.13 19.05
C LEU A 282 -5.72 -7.43 17.55
N CYS A 283 -5.86 -6.41 16.71
CA CYS A 283 -5.61 -6.54 15.28
C CYS A 283 -4.12 -6.89 15.02
N CYS A 284 -3.84 -7.70 13.98
CA CYS A 284 -2.48 -8.00 13.55
C CYS A 284 -1.81 -6.85 12.77
N GLY A 285 -2.61 -5.90 12.26
CA GLY A 285 -2.17 -4.80 11.40
C GLY A 285 -2.61 -4.91 9.92
N GLU A 286 -3.22 -6.03 9.51
CA GLU A 286 -3.73 -6.22 8.12
C GLU A 286 -5.25 -6.00 7.96
N GLY A 287 -5.99 -5.92 9.07
CA GLY A 287 -7.45 -5.79 9.04
C GLY A 287 -7.92 -4.57 8.26
N GLY A 288 -9.01 -4.72 7.50
CA GLY A 288 -9.64 -3.61 6.77
C GLY A 288 -8.75 -2.91 5.76
N ALA A 289 -7.65 -3.55 5.31
CA ALA A 289 -6.63 -2.96 4.45
C ALA A 289 -5.92 -1.71 5.03
N VAL A 290 -5.90 -1.58 6.36
CA VAL A 290 -5.30 -0.41 7.04
C VAL A 290 -3.84 -0.17 6.64
N GLY A 291 -3.06 -1.22 6.36
CA GLY A 291 -1.68 -1.09 5.91
C GLY A 291 -1.51 -0.34 4.58
N ALA A 292 -2.55 -0.28 3.73
CA ALA A 292 -2.52 0.50 2.50
C ALA A 292 -2.72 2.00 2.79
N MET A 293 -3.61 2.32 3.73
CA MET A 293 -4.11 3.68 4.00
C MET A 293 -3.38 4.40 5.14
N ALA A 294 -3.08 3.68 6.22
CA ALA A 294 -2.36 4.17 7.40
C ALA A 294 -1.33 3.13 7.88
N PRO A 295 -0.16 3.01 7.20
CA PRO A 295 0.91 2.09 7.57
C PRO A 295 1.39 2.27 9.02
N GLU A 296 1.32 3.49 9.55
CA GLU A 296 1.68 3.81 10.94
C GLU A 296 0.71 3.18 11.96
N LEU A 297 -0.60 3.17 11.66
CA LEU A 297 -1.59 2.51 12.50
C LEU A 297 -1.45 0.99 12.40
N ALA A 298 -1.21 0.47 11.20
CA ALA A 298 -0.89 -0.95 11.01
C ALA A 298 0.31 -1.38 11.87
N LYS A 299 1.37 -0.57 11.88
CA LYS A 299 2.57 -0.81 12.70
C LYS A 299 2.28 -0.74 14.20
N SER A 300 1.51 0.25 14.64
CA SER A 300 1.11 0.38 16.06
C SER A 300 0.38 -0.86 16.56
N TRP A 301 -0.52 -1.43 15.75
CA TRP A 301 -1.18 -2.70 16.08
C TRP A 301 -0.20 -3.86 16.22
N THR A 302 0.71 -4.01 15.27
CA THR A 302 1.71 -5.07 15.30
C THR A 302 2.66 -4.93 16.50
N GLU A 303 3.06 -3.70 16.85
CA GLU A 303 3.88 -3.41 18.04
C GLU A 303 3.13 -3.70 19.36
N LYS A 304 1.86 -3.29 19.48
CA LYS A 304 1.02 -3.64 20.64
C LYS A 304 0.84 -5.16 20.79
N ARG A 305 0.73 -5.91 19.69
CA ARG A 305 0.74 -7.39 19.75
C ARG A 305 2.09 -7.91 20.21
N ALA A 306 3.17 -7.35 19.67
CA ALA A 306 4.51 -7.78 20.02
C ALA A 306 4.82 -7.53 21.51
N SER A 307 4.24 -6.52 22.17
CA SER A 307 4.46 -6.35 23.61
C SER A 307 3.82 -7.43 24.50
N GLU A 308 2.86 -8.22 23.99
CA GLU A 308 2.09 -9.18 24.82
C GLU A 308 2.33 -10.65 24.49
N SER A 309 2.98 -10.97 23.36
CA SER A 309 3.19 -12.37 22.95
C SER A 309 4.50 -12.92 23.50
N THR A 310 4.55 -14.24 23.65
CA THR A 310 5.78 -15.01 23.90
C THR A 310 6.69 -15.05 22.66
N ASP A 311 7.80 -15.79 22.74
CA ASP A 311 8.83 -15.90 21.71
C ASP A 311 8.32 -16.41 20.35
N ARG A 312 7.24 -17.20 20.33
CA ARG A 312 6.63 -17.72 19.11
C ARG A 312 5.12 -17.58 19.11
N THR A 313 4.60 -17.15 17.97
CA THR A 313 3.15 -17.00 17.75
C THR A 313 2.62 -18.09 16.81
N LEU A 314 1.45 -18.63 17.13
CA LEU A 314 0.67 -19.52 16.29
C LEU A 314 -0.62 -18.79 15.88
N THR A 315 -0.97 -18.83 14.60
CA THR A 315 -2.24 -18.27 14.12
C THR A 315 -2.85 -19.16 13.05
N TYR A 316 -4.07 -18.87 12.64
CA TYR A 316 -4.83 -19.65 11.68
C TYR A 316 -5.42 -18.76 10.57
N CYS A 317 -4.81 -17.59 10.38
CA CYS A 317 -5.02 -16.72 9.22
C CYS A 317 -3.70 -16.51 8.49
N ALA A 318 -3.68 -16.80 7.18
CA ALA A 318 -2.49 -16.61 6.35
C ALA A 318 -1.98 -15.16 6.36
N ALA A 319 -2.88 -14.17 6.34
CA ALA A 319 -2.50 -12.75 6.42
C ALA A 319 -1.87 -12.39 7.77
N CYS A 320 -2.47 -12.84 8.89
CA CYS A 320 -1.87 -12.65 10.22
C CYS A 320 -0.50 -13.32 10.32
N SER A 321 -0.35 -14.54 9.80
CA SER A 321 0.94 -15.25 9.84
C SER A 321 2.04 -14.49 9.12
N HIS A 322 1.70 -13.86 7.98
CA HIS A 322 2.65 -13.06 7.22
C HIS A 322 3.03 -11.78 7.96
N LYS A 323 2.04 -11.06 8.49
CA LYS A 323 2.25 -9.76 9.13
C LYS A 323 3.00 -9.86 10.45
N LEU A 324 2.62 -10.79 11.31
CA LEU A 324 3.23 -10.94 12.63
C LEU A 324 4.67 -11.48 12.55
N SER A 325 5.01 -12.16 11.44
CA SER A 325 6.38 -12.58 11.13
C SER A 325 7.38 -11.42 10.98
N ASP A 326 6.91 -10.17 10.81
CA ASP A 326 7.79 -8.99 10.77
C ASP A 326 8.53 -8.78 12.11
N HIS A 327 8.00 -9.29 13.22
CA HIS A 327 8.55 -9.07 14.57
C HIS A 327 8.89 -10.34 15.34
N ARG A 328 8.13 -11.43 15.13
CA ARG A 328 8.35 -12.70 15.82
C ARG A 328 8.11 -13.91 14.92
N PRO A 329 8.83 -15.03 15.14
CA PRO A 329 8.52 -16.30 14.50
C PRO A 329 7.02 -16.61 14.63
N THR A 330 6.33 -16.66 13.49
CA THR A 330 4.89 -16.89 13.44
C THR A 330 4.55 -18.00 12.46
N SER A 331 3.94 -19.06 12.98
CA SER A 331 3.50 -20.22 12.19
C SER A 331 2.00 -20.21 11.96
N HIS A 332 1.55 -20.80 10.86
CA HIS A 332 0.15 -21.12 10.67
C HIS A 332 -0.17 -22.46 11.34
N ILE A 333 -1.39 -22.65 11.88
CA ILE A 333 -1.79 -23.91 12.53
C ILE A 333 -1.62 -25.11 11.60
N LEU A 334 -1.94 -24.97 10.31
CA LEU A 334 -1.74 -26.05 9.34
C LEU A 334 -0.27 -26.38 9.10
N ASP A 335 0.66 -25.43 9.27
CA ASP A 335 2.09 -25.74 9.22
C ASP A 335 2.46 -26.64 10.40
N MET A 336 1.94 -26.29 11.58
CA MET A 336 2.19 -27.01 12.83
C MET A 336 1.55 -28.40 12.82
N VAL A 337 0.33 -28.54 12.30
CA VAL A 337 -0.40 -29.81 12.27
C VAL A 337 0.13 -30.76 11.20
N LEU A 338 0.54 -30.26 10.03
CA LEU A 338 0.90 -31.11 8.88
C LEU A 338 2.42 -31.31 8.72
N GLU A 339 3.23 -30.33 9.16
CA GLU A 339 4.70 -30.39 9.13
C GLU A 339 5.32 -29.82 10.43
N PRO A 340 4.94 -30.34 11.60
CA PRO A 340 5.33 -29.84 12.93
C PRO A 340 6.83 -29.58 13.11
N ALA A 341 7.68 -30.54 12.72
CA ALA A 341 9.14 -30.39 12.83
C ALA A 341 9.68 -29.24 11.96
N ALA A 342 9.11 -29.01 10.76
CA ALA A 342 9.52 -27.91 9.91
C ALA A 342 9.01 -26.57 10.46
N ALA A 343 7.78 -26.53 10.99
CA ALA A 343 7.21 -25.35 11.63
C ALA A 343 7.98 -24.92 12.88
N LEU A 344 8.40 -25.87 13.71
CA LEU A 344 9.14 -25.58 14.94
C LEU A 344 10.57 -25.11 14.71
N ASN A 345 11.16 -25.44 13.56
CA ASN A 345 12.50 -25.03 13.16
C ASN A 345 12.50 -23.82 12.21
N ASP A 346 11.36 -23.14 12.03
CA ASP A 346 11.19 -22.02 11.10
C ASP A 346 11.57 -22.36 9.64
N LYS A 347 11.41 -23.63 9.27
CA LYS A 347 11.69 -24.20 7.93
C LYS A 347 10.43 -24.46 7.10
N SER A 348 9.27 -23.97 7.56
CA SER A 348 8.01 -24.08 6.82
C SER A 348 8.10 -23.39 5.46
N LYS A 349 7.64 -24.07 4.41
CA LYS A 349 7.67 -23.56 3.03
C LYS A 349 6.56 -22.54 2.80
N VAL A 350 6.79 -21.29 3.19
CA VAL A 350 5.85 -20.18 2.98
C VAL A 350 6.29 -19.32 1.79
N SER A 351 5.42 -19.21 0.78
CA SER A 351 5.70 -18.45 -0.44
C SER A 351 5.27 -16.98 -0.31
N LYS A 352 6.05 -16.07 -0.91
CA LYS A 352 5.74 -14.63 -1.04
C LYS A 352 5.37 -14.27 -2.48
N ALA A 353 4.76 -13.10 -2.69
CA ALA A 353 4.52 -12.61 -4.06
C ALA A 353 5.87 -12.40 -4.80
N PRO A 354 5.97 -12.72 -6.10
CA PRO A 354 4.91 -13.16 -7.00
C PRO A 354 4.66 -14.69 -7.02
N MET A 355 5.46 -15.49 -6.30
CA MET A 355 5.35 -16.96 -6.31
C MET A 355 3.99 -17.48 -5.83
N THR A 356 3.33 -16.74 -4.94
CA THR A 356 1.96 -17.07 -4.50
C THR A 356 0.97 -17.18 -5.65
N TYR A 357 1.12 -16.38 -6.71
CA TYR A 357 0.26 -16.47 -7.89
C TYR A 357 0.52 -17.74 -8.70
N TRP A 358 1.79 -18.10 -8.88
CA TRP A 358 2.18 -19.34 -9.56
C TRP A 358 1.70 -20.58 -8.81
N ASN A 359 1.81 -20.57 -7.48
CA ASN A 359 1.35 -21.66 -6.63
C ASN A 359 -0.16 -21.91 -6.77
N ARG A 360 -0.98 -20.85 -6.84
CA ARG A 360 -2.42 -21.00 -7.04
C ARG A 360 -2.75 -21.70 -8.36
N ILE A 361 -2.08 -21.31 -9.45
CA ILE A 361 -2.23 -21.96 -10.76
C ILE A 361 -1.75 -23.42 -10.69
N LYS A 362 -0.64 -23.68 -10.01
CA LYS A 362 -0.10 -25.03 -9.83
C LYS A 362 -1.07 -25.93 -9.05
N VAL A 363 -1.62 -25.46 -7.92
CA VAL A 363 -2.62 -26.20 -7.13
C VAL A 363 -3.85 -26.49 -7.99
N LYS A 364 -4.37 -25.50 -8.71
CA LYS A 364 -5.49 -25.71 -9.65
C LYS A 364 -5.18 -26.82 -10.66
N ARG A 365 -4.03 -26.75 -11.34
CA ARG A 365 -3.62 -27.77 -12.33
C ARG A 365 -3.44 -29.14 -11.72
N GLN A 366 -2.97 -29.21 -10.47
CA GLN A 366 -2.82 -30.47 -9.76
C GLN A 366 -4.20 -31.07 -9.44
N ILE A 367 -5.14 -30.27 -8.93
CA ILE A 367 -6.51 -30.72 -8.69
C ILE A 367 -7.19 -31.20 -9.98
N GLN A 368 -7.04 -30.46 -11.08
CA GLN A 368 -7.56 -30.84 -12.41
C GLN A 368 -7.04 -32.20 -12.90
N LYS A 369 -5.81 -32.58 -12.54
CA LYS A 369 -5.20 -33.84 -12.97
C LYS A 369 -5.55 -35.01 -12.06
N GLN A 370 -5.68 -34.77 -10.75
CA GLN A 370 -5.76 -35.82 -9.74
C GLN A 370 -7.18 -36.16 -9.31
N HIS A 371 -8.17 -35.28 -9.55
CA HIS A 371 -9.53 -35.49 -9.10
C HIS A 371 -10.52 -35.41 -10.26
N HIS A 372 -11.08 -36.57 -10.62
CA HIS A 372 -12.21 -36.64 -11.54
C HIS A 372 -13.48 -36.22 -10.78
N ALA A 373 -14.11 -35.16 -11.25
CA ALA A 373 -15.34 -34.61 -10.68
C ALA A 373 -16.50 -34.78 -11.65
N ALA A 374 -17.70 -35.01 -11.12
CA ALA A 374 -18.93 -35.08 -11.90
C ALA A 374 -19.28 -33.70 -12.48
N VAL A 375 -19.04 -32.64 -11.70
CA VAL A 375 -19.23 -31.26 -12.13
C VAL A 375 -17.95 -30.48 -11.92
N THR A 376 -17.51 -29.78 -12.97
CA THR A 376 -16.40 -28.84 -12.90
C THR A 376 -16.79 -27.48 -13.43
N ARG A 377 -16.18 -26.42 -12.89
CA ARG A 377 -16.42 -25.05 -13.34
C ARG A 377 -15.18 -24.17 -13.16
N GLU A 378 -15.01 -23.23 -14.08
CA GLU A 378 -14.21 -22.02 -13.89
C GLU A 378 -15.14 -20.81 -13.81
N ARG A 379 -14.82 -19.83 -12.97
CA ARG A 379 -15.61 -18.60 -12.88
C ARG A 379 -15.33 -17.71 -14.09
N THR A 380 -16.38 -17.33 -14.80
CA THR A 380 -16.35 -16.41 -15.94
C THR A 380 -17.09 -15.11 -15.67
N PHE A 381 -18.00 -15.10 -14.69
CA PHE A 381 -18.75 -13.90 -14.29
C PHE A 381 -17.82 -12.85 -13.67
N THR A 382 -18.07 -11.59 -14.01
CA THR A 382 -17.46 -10.43 -13.36
C THR A 382 -18.47 -9.28 -13.29
N ALA A 383 -18.55 -8.61 -12.14
CA ALA A 383 -19.41 -7.45 -11.94
C ALA A 383 -18.81 -6.16 -12.52
N ASP A 384 -17.49 -6.11 -12.72
CA ASP A 384 -16.84 -4.97 -13.36
C ASP A 384 -17.04 -5.06 -14.90
N ASN A 385 -17.82 -4.17 -15.50
CA ASN A 385 -17.77 -3.89 -16.94
C ASN A 385 -16.46 -3.15 -17.27
N ALA A 386 -15.32 -3.81 -17.13
CA ALA A 386 -14.03 -3.21 -17.44
C ALA A 386 -13.88 -3.10 -18.96
N SER A 387 -14.22 -1.94 -19.53
CA SER A 387 -13.68 -1.56 -20.84
C SER A 387 -12.14 -1.58 -20.72
N ASN A 388 -11.49 -2.32 -21.62
CA ASN A 388 -10.04 -2.49 -21.66
C ASN A 388 -9.28 -1.20 -22.09
N SER A 389 -9.93 -0.04 -21.96
CA SER A 389 -9.53 1.26 -22.51
C SER A 389 -8.27 1.84 -21.84
N GLY A 390 -7.97 1.43 -20.60
CA GLY A 390 -6.80 1.91 -19.87
C GLY A 390 -5.46 1.30 -20.30
N ALA A 391 -5.46 0.12 -20.94
CA ALA A 391 -4.23 -0.48 -21.48
C ALA A 391 -3.75 0.29 -22.72
N TRP A 392 -4.69 0.63 -23.61
CA TRP A 392 -4.43 1.45 -24.79
C TRP A 392 -3.98 2.86 -24.45
N GLY A 393 -4.51 3.48 -23.39
CA GLY A 393 -4.03 4.78 -22.92
C GLY A 393 -2.56 4.77 -22.46
N LYS A 394 -2.11 3.70 -21.79
CA LYS A 394 -0.70 3.54 -21.38
C LYS A 394 0.21 3.23 -22.57
N VAL A 395 -0.26 2.43 -23.52
CA VAL A 395 0.45 2.17 -24.78
C VAL A 395 0.53 3.43 -25.64
N ALA A 396 -0.53 4.23 -25.69
CA ALA A 396 -0.57 5.51 -26.40
C ALA A 396 0.32 6.56 -25.74
N LEU A 397 0.33 6.66 -24.41
CA LEU A 397 1.25 7.55 -23.69
C LEU A 397 2.71 7.13 -23.89
N LEU A 398 3.01 5.83 -23.82
CA LEU A 398 4.35 5.30 -24.10
C LEU A 398 4.75 5.58 -25.56
N ALA A 399 3.84 5.36 -26.52
CA ALA A 399 4.05 5.66 -27.93
C ALA A 399 4.25 7.16 -28.17
N LEU A 400 3.55 8.04 -27.46
CA LEU A 400 3.68 9.49 -27.56
C LEU A 400 5.00 9.98 -26.94
N VAL A 401 5.43 9.42 -25.81
CA VAL A 401 6.75 9.69 -25.22
C VAL A 401 7.87 9.22 -26.15
N VAL A 402 7.75 8.01 -26.72
CA VAL A 402 8.70 7.49 -27.71
C VAL A 402 8.68 8.37 -28.96
N ALA A 403 7.53 8.77 -29.47
CA ALA A 403 7.39 9.66 -30.62
C ALA A 403 7.99 11.05 -30.35
N ALA A 404 7.84 11.61 -29.15
CA ALA A 404 8.45 12.88 -28.76
C ALA A 404 9.98 12.75 -28.68
N ILE A 405 10.51 11.67 -28.10
CA ILE A 405 11.96 11.39 -28.05
C ILE A 405 12.51 11.21 -29.48
N VAL A 406 11.81 10.49 -30.34
CA VAL A 406 12.18 10.28 -31.74
C VAL A 406 12.10 11.60 -32.51
N ALA A 407 11.06 12.42 -32.31
CA ALA A 407 10.92 13.73 -32.94
C ALA A 407 12.05 14.68 -32.55
N VAL A 408 12.40 14.76 -31.26
CA VAL A 408 13.53 15.58 -30.78
C VAL A 408 14.86 15.12 -31.37
N ARG A 409 15.06 13.80 -31.55
CA ARG A 409 16.27 13.25 -32.18
C ARG A 409 16.32 13.41 -33.70
N THR A 410 15.17 13.43 -34.38
CA THR A 410 15.09 13.46 -35.85
C THR A 410 14.97 14.87 -36.41
N THR A 411 14.48 15.84 -35.64
CA THR A 411 14.34 17.25 -36.06
C THR A 411 15.64 18.06 -35.94
N GLY A 412 16.73 17.49 -35.45
CA GLY A 412 17.97 18.23 -35.20
C GLY A 412 17.85 19.26 -34.07
N ALA A 413 16.78 19.24 -33.27
CA ALA A 413 16.59 20.18 -32.15
C ALA A 413 17.72 20.11 -31.11
N MET A 414 18.38 18.95 -30.99
CA MET A 414 19.59 18.78 -30.18
C MET A 414 20.81 19.50 -30.75
N GLU A 415 20.89 19.70 -32.07
CA GLU A 415 21.96 20.48 -32.72
C GLU A 415 21.88 21.96 -32.36
N TYR A 416 20.68 22.51 -32.15
CA TYR A 416 20.50 23.88 -31.65
C TYR A 416 20.83 24.04 -30.16
N LEU A 417 20.85 22.92 -29.41
CA LEU A 417 21.32 22.85 -28.03
C LEU A 417 22.80 22.48 -27.93
N GLU A 418 23.49 22.28 -29.05
CA GLU A 418 24.95 22.18 -29.05
C GLU A 418 25.55 23.48 -28.56
N GLN A 419 26.49 23.33 -27.63
CA GLN A 419 27.10 24.43 -26.89
C GLN A 419 27.65 25.53 -27.81
N GLU A 420 28.18 25.16 -28.97
CA GLU A 420 28.78 26.07 -29.96
C GLU A 420 27.72 26.92 -30.66
N ARG A 421 26.66 26.31 -31.19
CA ARG A 421 25.58 27.03 -31.88
C ARG A 421 24.76 27.91 -30.93
N LEU A 422 24.52 27.44 -29.71
CA LEU A 422 23.84 28.24 -28.68
C LEU A 422 24.69 29.46 -28.28
N ARG A 423 26.01 29.28 -28.16
CA ARG A 423 26.96 30.36 -27.89
C ARG A 423 26.97 31.38 -29.02
N GLU A 424 27.07 30.94 -30.27
CA GLU A 424 27.06 31.81 -31.46
C GLU A 424 25.75 32.59 -31.59
N LEU A 425 24.61 31.91 -31.38
CA LEU A 425 23.30 32.53 -31.38
C LEU A 425 23.20 33.65 -30.35
N ILE A 426 23.60 33.39 -29.10
CA ILE A 426 23.53 34.37 -28.01
C ILE A 426 24.53 35.51 -28.24
N ALA A 427 25.75 35.20 -28.67
CA ALA A 427 26.78 36.19 -28.96
C ALA A 427 26.39 37.15 -30.10
N GLY A 428 25.66 36.65 -31.11
CA GLY A 428 25.19 37.44 -32.25
C GLY A 428 24.25 38.59 -31.90
N TYR A 429 23.64 38.57 -30.70
CA TYR A 429 22.79 39.65 -30.21
C TYR A 429 23.56 40.80 -29.52
N GLY A 430 24.89 40.73 -29.42
CA GLY A 430 25.72 41.84 -28.92
C GLY A 430 25.35 42.29 -27.50
N LEU A 431 25.00 43.57 -27.33
CA LEU A 431 24.72 44.17 -26.01
C LEU A 431 23.50 43.58 -25.28
N ILE A 432 22.53 43.01 -26.01
CA ILE A 432 21.33 42.38 -25.40
C ILE A 432 21.52 40.88 -25.14
N ALA A 433 22.70 40.32 -25.43
CA ALA A 433 23.02 38.91 -25.22
C ALA A 433 22.70 38.38 -23.80
N PRO A 434 22.94 39.13 -22.70
CA PRO A 434 22.55 38.69 -21.36
C PRO A 434 21.05 38.47 -21.21
N LEU A 435 20.22 39.37 -21.74
CA LEU A 435 18.76 39.26 -21.64
C LEU A 435 18.24 38.08 -22.45
N VAL A 436 18.80 37.85 -23.64
CA VAL A 436 18.46 36.70 -24.49
C VAL A 436 18.83 35.39 -23.78
N TYR A 437 20.03 35.32 -23.19
CA TYR A 437 20.44 34.17 -22.37
C TYR A 437 19.48 33.91 -21.22
N MET A 438 19.14 34.96 -20.45
CA MET A 438 18.23 34.84 -19.31
C MET A 438 16.83 34.39 -19.73
N ALA A 439 16.31 34.88 -20.86
CA ALA A 439 15.02 34.45 -21.39
C ALA A 439 15.03 32.96 -21.80
N ILE A 440 16.06 32.51 -22.53
CA ILE A 440 16.23 31.11 -22.92
C ILE A 440 16.29 30.21 -21.68
N PHE A 441 17.09 30.61 -20.68
CA PHE A 441 17.28 29.79 -19.49
C PHE A 441 16.07 29.80 -18.55
N CYS A 442 15.30 30.89 -18.50
CA CYS A 442 14.01 30.93 -17.80
C CYS A 442 12.99 29.96 -18.41
N LEU A 443 12.94 29.85 -19.73
CA LEU A 443 11.96 29.00 -20.43
C LEU A 443 12.36 27.52 -20.44
N ALA A 444 13.66 27.22 -20.36
CA ALA A 444 14.16 25.86 -20.44
C ALA A 444 13.54 24.89 -19.42
N PRO A 445 13.41 25.21 -18.12
CA PRO A 445 12.76 24.33 -17.14
C PRO A 445 11.28 24.10 -17.43
N VAL A 446 10.57 25.12 -17.96
CA VAL A 446 9.16 25.02 -18.35
C VAL A 446 9.02 24.05 -19.52
N LEU A 447 9.91 24.13 -20.51
CA LEU A 447 9.92 23.26 -21.69
C LEU A 447 10.63 21.91 -21.47
N LEU A 448 11.02 21.59 -20.23
CA LEU A 448 11.76 20.38 -19.86
C LEU A 448 13.12 20.22 -20.60
N LEU A 449 13.70 21.31 -21.07
CA LEU A 449 14.98 21.33 -21.77
C LEU A 449 16.17 21.12 -20.80
N PRO A 450 17.28 20.51 -21.26
CA PRO A 450 18.45 20.30 -20.42
C PRO A 450 19.14 21.64 -20.10
N GLY A 451 19.34 21.93 -18.81
CA GLY A 451 20.00 23.17 -18.36
C GLY A 451 21.52 23.17 -18.49
N LEU A 452 22.16 22.00 -18.65
CA LEU A 452 23.62 21.87 -18.70
C LEU A 452 24.26 22.63 -19.88
N PRO A 453 23.81 22.45 -21.15
CA PRO A 453 24.41 23.17 -22.28
C PRO A 453 24.24 24.68 -22.16
N ILE A 454 23.08 25.11 -21.68
CA ILE A 454 22.76 26.53 -21.46
C ILE A 454 23.69 27.13 -20.40
N GLY A 455 23.85 26.47 -19.25
CA GLY A 455 24.74 26.93 -18.18
C GLY A 455 26.20 27.05 -18.62
N ILE A 456 26.71 26.09 -19.42
CA ILE A 456 28.08 26.15 -19.96
C ILE A 456 28.24 27.32 -20.94
N ALA A 457 27.26 27.54 -21.83
CA ALA A 457 27.27 28.68 -22.75
C ALA A 457 27.31 30.01 -21.99
N GLY A 458 26.51 30.15 -20.92
CA GLY A 458 26.53 31.34 -20.06
C GLY A 458 27.86 31.55 -19.32
N ALA A 459 28.47 30.47 -18.84
CA ALA A 459 29.78 30.53 -18.18
C ALA A 459 30.89 31.02 -19.11
N ILE A 460 30.90 30.53 -20.35
CA ILE A 460 31.92 30.88 -21.37
C ILE A 460 31.70 32.31 -21.90
N LEU A 461 30.44 32.73 -22.08
CA LEU A 461 30.13 34.05 -22.64
C LEU A 461 30.30 35.20 -21.65
N PHE A 462 29.91 35.00 -20.39
CA PHE A 462 29.83 36.08 -19.40
C PHE A 462 30.87 35.96 -18.28
N GLY A 463 31.66 34.88 -18.27
CA GLY A 463 32.68 34.62 -17.25
C GLY A 463 32.10 34.20 -15.89
N PRO A 464 32.95 34.01 -14.88
CA PRO A 464 32.57 33.37 -13.61
C PRO A 464 31.61 34.22 -12.77
N ILE A 465 31.75 35.55 -12.76
CA ILE A 465 30.93 36.43 -11.89
C ILE A 465 29.55 36.67 -12.53
N TRP A 466 29.52 37.24 -13.74
CA TRP A 466 28.26 37.56 -14.42
C TRP A 466 27.53 36.31 -14.90
N GLY A 467 28.26 35.26 -15.29
CA GLY A 467 27.67 33.95 -15.59
C GLY A 467 26.92 33.35 -14.41
N VAL A 468 27.44 33.47 -13.18
CA VAL A 468 26.73 33.03 -11.96
C VAL A 468 25.46 33.84 -11.76
N ILE A 469 25.56 35.18 -11.82
CA ILE A 469 24.42 36.09 -11.59
C ILE A 469 23.29 35.78 -12.59
N TYR A 470 23.59 35.72 -13.89
CA TYR A 470 22.57 35.47 -14.92
C TYR A 470 22.01 34.04 -14.84
N THR A 471 22.84 33.06 -14.48
CA THR A 471 22.40 31.66 -14.37
C THR A 471 21.50 31.46 -13.17
N ILE A 472 21.88 31.90 -11.97
CA ILE A 472 21.09 31.65 -10.76
C ILE A 472 19.76 32.39 -10.79
N THR A 473 19.73 33.62 -11.34
CA THR A 473 18.49 34.39 -11.48
C THR A 473 17.54 33.70 -12.45
N SER A 474 18.03 33.34 -13.64
CA SER A 474 17.20 32.69 -14.66
C SER A 474 16.74 31.29 -14.28
N ALA A 475 17.62 30.48 -13.67
CA ALA A 475 17.27 29.15 -13.17
C ALA A 475 16.22 29.24 -12.06
N THR A 476 16.32 30.23 -11.18
CA THR A 476 15.34 30.47 -10.10
C THR A 476 13.98 30.89 -10.65
N VAL A 477 13.97 31.84 -11.59
CA VAL A 477 12.74 32.31 -12.25
C VAL A 477 12.09 31.18 -13.05
N GLY A 478 12.86 30.46 -13.87
CA GLY A 478 12.37 29.33 -14.64
C GLY A 478 11.83 28.18 -13.79
N ALA A 479 12.50 27.86 -12.67
CA ALA A 479 11.99 26.93 -11.68
C ALA A 479 10.66 27.42 -11.08
N GLY A 480 10.56 28.71 -10.76
CA GLY A 480 9.33 29.35 -10.30
C GLY A 480 8.19 29.25 -11.32
N LEU A 481 8.46 29.49 -12.60
CA LEU A 481 7.47 29.36 -13.67
C LEU A 481 6.97 27.92 -13.80
N ALA A 482 7.87 26.93 -13.87
CA ALA A 482 7.49 25.52 -13.94
C ALA A 482 6.65 25.08 -12.72
N PHE A 483 6.98 25.57 -11.53
CA PHE A 483 6.19 25.37 -10.32
C PHE A 483 4.78 25.95 -10.44
N LEU A 484 4.64 27.19 -10.94
CA LEU A 484 3.33 27.84 -11.07
C LEU A 484 2.49 27.18 -12.16
N VAL A 485 3.10 26.74 -13.26
CA VAL A 485 2.45 25.97 -14.33
C VAL A 485 1.81 24.72 -13.74
N SER A 486 2.53 23.91 -12.95
CA SER A 486 1.91 22.73 -12.34
C SER A 486 0.91 23.07 -11.22
N ARG A 487 1.15 24.14 -10.45
CA ARG A 487 0.26 24.64 -9.40
C ARG A 487 -1.14 24.98 -9.91
N TYR A 488 -1.22 25.64 -11.06
CA TYR A 488 -2.50 26.16 -11.57
C TYR A 488 -3.12 25.27 -12.66
N LEU A 489 -2.32 24.50 -13.42
CA LEU A 489 -2.87 23.67 -14.51
C LEU A 489 -3.08 22.21 -14.14
N ALA A 490 -2.33 21.67 -13.16
CA ALA A 490 -2.32 20.23 -12.88
C ALA A 490 -2.72 19.88 -11.45
N ARG A 491 -2.59 20.80 -10.49
CA ARG A 491 -2.82 20.50 -9.07
C ARG A 491 -4.25 20.06 -8.77
N ASP A 492 -5.26 20.80 -9.22
CA ASP A 492 -6.66 20.46 -8.93
C ASP A 492 -7.05 19.10 -9.52
N TRP A 493 -6.54 18.79 -10.72
CA TRP A 493 -6.71 17.48 -11.35
C TRP A 493 -6.04 16.36 -10.54
N ILE A 494 -4.82 16.56 -10.04
CA ILE A 494 -4.11 15.57 -9.23
C ILE A 494 -4.73 15.40 -7.84
N GLU A 495 -5.13 16.49 -7.19
CA GLU A 495 -5.80 16.47 -5.89
C GLU A 495 -7.13 15.70 -5.98
N SER A 496 -7.91 15.91 -7.05
CA SER A 496 -9.12 15.13 -7.31
C SER A 496 -8.87 13.62 -7.47
N LYS A 497 -7.66 13.23 -7.90
CA LYS A 497 -7.24 11.83 -8.12
C LYS A 497 -6.50 11.20 -6.95
N LEU A 498 -5.94 12.00 -6.04
CA LEU A 498 -5.09 11.56 -4.94
C LEU A 498 -5.68 12.00 -3.58
N ASN A 499 -6.93 11.61 -3.36
CA ASN A 499 -7.70 11.97 -2.16
C ASN A 499 -7.44 11.08 -0.93
N SER A 500 -6.42 10.22 -0.96
CA SER A 500 -6.17 9.29 0.15
C SER A 500 -5.75 10.04 1.43
N PRO A 501 -6.15 9.55 2.62
CA PRO A 501 -5.66 10.08 3.89
C PRO A 501 -4.13 10.10 3.97
N ARG A 502 -3.47 9.10 3.39
CA ARG A 502 -2.01 9.04 3.25
C ARG A 502 -1.44 10.22 2.47
N TRP A 503 -2.06 10.58 1.35
CA TRP A 503 -1.67 11.75 0.57
C TRP A 503 -1.88 13.04 1.35
N ARG A 504 -2.99 13.18 2.08
CA ARG A 504 -3.23 14.34 2.94
C ARG A 504 -2.19 14.48 4.04
N GLN A 505 -1.86 13.39 4.75
CA GLN A 505 -0.80 13.41 5.76
C GLN A 505 0.57 13.78 5.16
N LEU A 506 0.87 13.30 3.95
CA LEU A 506 2.10 13.66 3.26
C LEU A 506 2.10 15.15 2.88
N ASP A 507 1.00 15.64 2.31
CA ASP A 507 0.85 17.02 1.85
C ASP A 507 0.87 18.01 3.04
N GLU A 508 0.26 17.68 4.18
CA GLU A 508 0.35 18.46 5.43
C GLU A 508 1.79 18.51 5.99
N LYS A 509 2.50 17.38 5.98
CA LYS A 509 3.91 17.34 6.41
C LYS A 509 4.80 18.19 5.49
N VAL A 510 4.52 18.14 4.18
CA VAL A 510 5.20 18.96 3.16
C VAL A 510 4.84 20.44 3.31
N GLU A 511 3.62 20.77 3.71
CA GLU A 511 3.21 22.15 4.01
C GLU A 511 4.03 22.73 5.17
N LEU A 512 4.13 22.00 6.29
CA LEU A 512 4.82 22.44 7.50
C LEU A 512 6.34 22.57 7.32
N HIS A 513 6.96 21.68 6.54
CA HIS A 513 8.42 21.59 6.39
C HIS A 513 8.93 21.81 4.96
N GLY A 514 8.11 22.41 4.10
CA GLY A 514 8.34 22.48 2.65
C GLY A 514 9.69 23.08 2.25
N TRP A 515 10.11 24.15 2.91
CA TRP A 515 11.40 24.80 2.61
C TRP A 515 12.60 23.90 2.89
N LYS A 516 12.53 23.03 3.91
CA LYS A 516 13.60 22.08 4.25
C LYS A 516 13.72 20.99 3.17
N MET A 517 12.59 20.53 2.65
CA MET A 517 12.55 19.55 1.56
C MET A 517 13.12 20.13 0.26
N VAL A 518 12.76 21.38 -0.07
CA VAL A 518 13.34 22.10 -1.22
C VAL A 518 14.85 22.27 -1.01
N ALA A 519 15.28 22.78 0.14
CA ALA A 519 16.70 22.96 0.47
C ALA A 519 17.50 21.66 0.30
N PHE A 520 17.02 20.57 0.89
CA PHE A 520 17.67 19.27 0.84
C PHE A 520 17.80 18.74 -0.60
N THR A 521 16.73 18.84 -1.39
CA THR A 521 16.73 18.36 -2.79
C THR A 521 17.54 19.24 -3.74
N ARG A 522 17.78 20.53 -3.41
CA ARG A 522 18.71 21.39 -4.16
C ARG A 522 20.17 21.13 -3.82
N LEU A 523 20.47 20.81 -2.57
CA LEU A 523 21.83 20.48 -2.13
C LEU A 523 22.27 19.08 -2.58
N ILE A 524 21.34 18.13 -2.66
CA ILE A 524 21.63 16.75 -3.06
C ILE A 524 20.86 16.44 -4.35
N PRO A 525 21.52 16.45 -5.53
CA PRO A 525 20.89 16.27 -6.82
C PRO A 525 20.56 14.79 -7.11
N LEU A 526 19.70 14.19 -6.27
CA LEU A 526 19.19 12.82 -6.46
C LEU A 526 18.15 12.72 -7.57
N PHE A 527 17.49 13.83 -7.90
CA PHE A 527 16.36 13.88 -8.81
C PHE A 527 16.60 14.87 -9.96
N PRO A 528 16.06 14.62 -11.17
CA PRO A 528 16.17 15.56 -12.28
C PRO A 528 15.56 16.92 -11.95
N PHE A 529 16.31 17.99 -12.20
CA PHE A 529 15.94 19.38 -11.87
C PHE A 529 14.55 19.78 -12.40
N ASN A 530 14.27 19.46 -13.67
CA ASN A 530 13.01 19.82 -14.32
C ASN A 530 11.81 19.13 -13.64
N LEU A 531 11.88 17.81 -13.43
CA LEU A 531 10.81 17.04 -12.81
C LEU A 531 10.51 17.52 -11.38
N LEU A 532 11.55 17.89 -10.65
CA LEU A 532 11.45 18.36 -9.27
C LEU A 532 10.66 19.68 -9.17
N ASN A 533 10.81 20.59 -10.15
CA ASN A 533 10.09 21.87 -10.17
C ASN A 533 8.58 21.65 -10.32
N TYR A 534 8.19 20.78 -11.26
CA TYR A 534 6.79 20.38 -11.45
C TYR A 534 6.24 19.66 -10.22
N ALA A 535 7.01 18.72 -9.63
CA ALA A 535 6.61 17.97 -8.46
C ALA A 535 6.31 18.88 -7.25
N PHE A 536 7.18 19.85 -6.95
CA PHE A 536 6.92 20.80 -5.86
C PHE A 536 5.70 21.68 -6.13
N GLY A 537 5.45 22.06 -7.39
CA GLY A 537 4.25 22.83 -7.74
C GLY A 537 2.94 22.05 -7.52
N LEU A 538 2.98 20.71 -7.46
CA LEU A 538 1.84 19.86 -7.11
C LEU A 538 1.59 19.71 -5.59
N THR A 539 2.52 20.16 -4.74
CA THR A 539 2.44 20.05 -3.27
C THR A 539 1.94 21.34 -2.60
N LYS A 540 1.61 21.32 -1.30
CA LYS A 540 1.26 22.55 -0.53
C LYS A 540 2.41 23.50 -0.20
N VAL A 541 3.62 23.29 -0.70
CA VAL A 541 4.74 24.24 -0.46
C VAL A 541 4.35 25.65 -0.92
N LYS A 542 4.62 26.66 -0.08
CA LYS A 542 4.43 28.08 -0.43
C LYS A 542 5.41 28.49 -1.52
N PHE A 543 4.94 29.24 -2.53
CA PHE A 543 5.77 29.71 -3.63
C PHE A 543 7.00 30.49 -3.14
N SER A 544 6.83 31.36 -2.14
CA SER A 544 7.93 32.12 -1.54
C SER A 544 9.01 31.22 -0.93
N HIS A 545 8.60 30.21 -0.17
CA HIS A 545 9.53 29.23 0.41
C HIS A 545 10.28 28.46 -0.66
N TYR A 546 9.58 28.06 -1.73
CA TYR A 546 10.18 27.37 -2.86
C TYR A 546 11.21 28.23 -3.60
N LEU A 547 10.86 29.48 -3.90
CA LEU A 547 11.70 30.41 -4.68
C LEU A 547 12.97 30.79 -3.89
N VAL A 548 12.81 31.20 -2.63
CA VAL A 548 13.92 31.61 -1.75
C VAL A 548 14.84 30.43 -1.44
N ALA A 549 14.28 29.27 -1.10
CA ALA A 549 15.10 28.08 -0.88
C ALA A 549 15.81 27.65 -2.16
N SER A 550 15.15 27.69 -3.31
CA SER A 550 15.82 27.36 -4.58
C SER A 550 16.99 28.31 -4.86
N PHE A 551 16.80 29.62 -4.72
CA PHE A 551 17.89 30.58 -4.91
C PHE A 551 19.08 30.32 -3.98
N ILE A 552 18.83 30.23 -2.67
CA ILE A 552 19.90 30.11 -1.66
C ILE A 552 20.65 28.78 -1.81
N PHE A 553 19.94 27.67 -1.99
CA PHE A 553 20.53 26.34 -1.95
C PHE A 553 21.07 25.86 -3.30
N MET A 554 20.70 26.51 -4.42
CA MET A 554 21.35 26.28 -5.72
C MET A 554 22.60 27.14 -5.92
N LEU A 555 22.72 28.26 -5.20
CA LEU A 555 23.81 29.23 -5.40
C LEU A 555 25.22 28.61 -5.23
N PRO A 556 25.53 27.84 -4.17
CA PRO A 556 26.86 27.24 -4.01
C PRO A 556 27.24 26.29 -5.16
N GLY A 557 26.29 25.45 -5.58
CA GLY A 557 26.48 24.53 -6.71
C GLY A 557 26.64 25.28 -8.04
N THR A 558 25.90 26.37 -8.22
CA THR A 558 26.00 27.23 -9.40
C THR A 558 27.34 27.94 -9.48
N ILE A 559 27.84 28.48 -8.36
CA ILE A 559 29.17 29.10 -8.29
C ILE A 559 30.24 28.09 -8.68
N ALA A 560 30.23 26.89 -8.07
CA ALA A 560 31.21 25.85 -8.36
C ALA A 560 31.16 25.43 -9.84
N PHE A 561 29.97 25.18 -10.37
CA PHE A 561 29.77 24.76 -11.76
C PHE A 561 30.18 25.83 -12.77
N ILE A 562 29.69 27.06 -12.63
CA ILE A 562 29.98 28.14 -13.58
C ILE A 562 31.46 28.52 -13.55
N THR A 563 32.08 28.60 -12.36
CA THR A 563 33.52 28.91 -12.24
C THR A 563 34.39 27.82 -12.87
N PHE A 564 34.00 26.55 -12.71
CA PHE A 564 34.66 25.44 -13.39
C PHE A 564 34.47 25.52 -14.92
N SER A 565 33.23 25.71 -15.38
CA SER A 565 32.89 25.74 -16.81
C SER A 565 33.46 26.95 -17.57
N SER A 566 33.65 28.10 -16.91
CA SER A 566 34.22 29.28 -17.55
C SER A 566 35.68 29.07 -18.00
N SER A 567 36.43 28.20 -17.31
CA SER A 567 37.82 27.88 -17.64
C SER A 567 37.99 26.59 -18.44
N LEU A 568 36.89 26.01 -18.95
CA LEU A 568 36.91 24.77 -19.72
C LEU A 568 37.70 24.90 -21.04
N LEU A 569 37.62 26.05 -21.70
CA LEU A 569 38.34 26.32 -22.97
C LEU A 569 39.85 26.48 -22.77
N GLU A 570 40.28 27.04 -21.64
CA GLU A 570 41.70 27.20 -21.26
C GLU A 570 42.32 25.83 -20.97
N LEU A 571 41.59 24.96 -20.27
CA LEU A 571 42.01 23.60 -19.98
C LEU A 571 42.20 22.76 -21.25
N ILE A 572 41.28 22.86 -22.22
CA ILE A 572 41.39 22.16 -23.51
C ILE A 572 42.64 22.61 -24.29
N ARG A 573 43.07 23.87 -24.10
CA ARG A 573 44.31 24.42 -24.68
C ARG A 573 45.57 24.06 -23.90
N GLY A 574 45.45 23.33 -22.78
CA GLY A 574 46.58 22.87 -21.95
C GLY A 574 47.00 23.86 -20.86
N GLU A 575 46.25 24.94 -20.64
CA GLU A 575 46.56 25.95 -19.62
C GLU A 575 45.73 25.71 -18.35
N ILE A 576 46.40 25.58 -17.20
CA ILE A 576 45.73 25.43 -15.90
C ILE A 576 45.59 26.81 -15.25
N SER A 577 44.41 27.42 -15.34
CA SER A 577 44.14 28.70 -14.71
C SER A 577 43.82 28.56 -13.20
N PRO A 578 44.12 29.58 -12.37
CA PRO A 578 43.72 29.59 -10.95
C PRO A 578 42.20 29.50 -10.75
N THR A 579 41.41 29.99 -11.70
CA THR A 579 39.94 29.89 -11.74
C THR A 579 39.48 28.44 -11.97
N PHE A 580 40.21 27.67 -12.78
CA PHE A 580 39.96 26.23 -12.93
C PHE A 580 40.21 25.48 -11.62
N LEU A 581 41.35 25.71 -10.95
CA LEU A 581 41.69 25.05 -9.69
C LEU A 581 40.68 25.35 -8.58
N THR A 582 40.23 26.60 -8.48
CA THR A 582 39.23 27.04 -7.50
C THR A 582 37.84 26.45 -7.79
N GLY A 583 37.39 26.46 -9.04
CA GLY A 583 36.13 25.81 -9.45
C GLY A 583 36.15 24.30 -9.18
N PHE A 584 37.24 23.63 -9.52
CA PHE A 584 37.43 22.19 -9.28
C PHE A 584 37.45 21.85 -7.78
N ALA A 585 38.16 22.63 -6.96
CA ALA A 585 38.19 22.46 -5.51
C ALA A 585 36.80 22.66 -4.87
N LEU A 586 36.04 23.67 -5.32
CA LEU A 586 34.67 23.91 -4.86
C LEU A 586 33.72 22.76 -5.24
N MET A 587 33.85 22.21 -6.45
CA MET A 587 33.09 21.02 -6.87
C MET A 587 33.41 19.78 -6.03
N LEU A 588 34.68 19.53 -5.74
CA LEU A 588 35.10 18.43 -4.87
C LEU A 588 34.58 18.60 -3.44
N LEU A 589 34.63 19.82 -2.90
CA LEU A 589 34.12 20.14 -1.57
C LEU A 589 32.60 19.95 -1.48
N MET A 590 31.85 20.42 -2.49
CA MET A 590 30.39 20.24 -2.58
C MET A 590 30.02 18.76 -2.72
N SER A 591 30.77 17.99 -3.50
CA SER A 591 30.55 16.55 -3.69
C SER A 591 30.92 15.72 -2.45
N ALA A 592 31.87 16.19 -1.63
CA ALA A 592 32.28 15.56 -0.38
C ALA A 592 31.35 15.88 0.80
N LEU A 593 30.61 16.99 0.77
CA LEU A 593 29.71 17.45 1.84
C LEU A 593 28.69 16.37 2.30
N PRO A 594 28.00 15.65 1.39
CA PRO A 594 27.07 14.57 1.78
C PRO A 594 27.78 13.41 2.48
N LEU A 595 29.01 13.07 2.08
CA LEU A 595 29.81 11.99 2.67
C LEU A 595 30.30 12.35 4.07
N ILE A 596 30.73 13.60 4.27
CA ILE A 596 31.17 14.13 5.56
C ILE A 596 29.99 14.22 6.52
N HIS A 597 28.83 14.71 6.06
CA HIS A 597 27.61 14.76 6.87
C HIS A 597 27.15 13.35 7.29
N ARG A 598 27.22 12.36 6.39
CA ARG A 598 26.88 10.96 6.71
C ARG A 598 27.83 10.36 7.75
N ARG A 599 29.14 10.62 7.65
CA ARG A 599 30.12 10.22 8.68
C ARG A 599 29.87 10.90 10.02
N TYR A 600 29.59 12.21 10.02
CA TYR A 600 29.31 12.97 11.23
C TYR A 600 28.04 12.48 11.95
N GLN A 601 26.94 12.23 11.23
CA GLN A 601 25.73 11.66 11.82
C GLN A 601 25.94 10.25 12.36
N SER A 602 26.68 9.40 11.65
CA SER A 602 27.03 8.05 12.14
C SER A 602 27.85 8.08 13.43
N SER A 603 28.70 9.09 13.61
CA SER A 603 29.49 9.29 14.83
C SER A 603 28.61 9.77 16.01
N LYS A 604 27.70 10.73 15.79
CA LYS A 604 26.72 11.16 16.82
C LYS A 604 25.76 10.06 17.23
N GLN A 605 25.36 9.19 16.30
CA GLN A 605 24.48 8.06 16.58
C GLN A 605 25.19 7.01 17.43
N LYS A 606 26.48 6.74 17.18
CA LYS A 606 27.35 5.93 18.06
C LYS A 606 27.48 6.54 19.46
N ILE A 607 27.70 7.84 19.58
CA ILE A 607 27.86 8.53 20.89
C ILE A 607 26.56 8.51 21.72
N ARG A 608 25.39 8.62 21.10
CA ARG A 608 24.07 8.52 21.78
C ARG A 608 23.73 7.10 22.25
N THR A 609 24.26 6.06 21.61
CA THR A 609 24.13 4.67 22.10
C THR A 609 25.04 4.39 23.29
N THR A 610 26.20 5.04 23.41
CA THR A 610 27.14 4.84 24.55
C THR A 610 26.75 5.62 25.82
N THR A 611 25.82 6.57 25.73
CA THR A 611 25.31 7.34 26.90
C THR A 611 23.96 6.81 27.43
N ARG A 612 23.45 5.71 26.86
CA ARG A 612 22.21 5.04 27.28
C ARG A 612 22.40 3.60 27.75
N THR A 613 23.64 3.14 27.80
CA THR A 613 24.11 1.99 28.59
C THR A 613 24.66 2.53 29.90
#